data_AF-A0ABD3L9F8-F1
#
_entry.id   AF-A0ABD3L9F8-F1
#
_cell.length_a   1.000
_cell.length_b   1.000
_cell.length_c   1.000
_cell.angle_alpha   90.00
_cell.angle_beta   90.00
_cell.angle_gamma   90.00
#
_symmetry.space_group_name_H-M   'P 1'
#
loop_
_entity.id
_entity.type
_entity.pdbx_description
1 polymer ?
#
loop_
_entity_poly.entity_id
_entity_poly.type
_entity_poly.pdbx_seq_one_letter_code
_entity_poly.pdbx_strand_id
1 'polypeptide(L)'
;MAGEENRVVLHGTWASLYGKRVELALKVKGIEYEFVEEDLTDKSEALLRYNPVHKKVPVLVHNGKPIAESLVIIEYIDETWKEGPRLLPQDPYERAKVRFWAGFLHQQLFEAMASVIKTDGGAQERAVKEVHEKLRVLEEGINGSYPRGSPFTNGDGMGLLDIVVCSILGAHKVQEEVLGVKFLDPEKYPTVTSWVKALIELPLVKEAMPPHEKLVGVFQFFRARALESAAA
;
A
#
# COMPACT_ATOMS: atom_id res chain seq x y z
N MET A 1 31.89 14.76 -13.46
CA MET A 1 30.89 14.30 -12.47
C MET A 1 29.53 14.29 -13.18
N ALA A 2 29.26 13.26 -13.97
CA ALA A 2 28.07 13.18 -14.84
C ALA A 2 27.25 11.90 -14.59
N GLY A 3 27.52 11.19 -13.47
CA GLY A 3 26.86 9.93 -13.10
C GLY A 3 25.95 10.03 -11.87
N GLU A 4 25.74 11.22 -11.32
CA GLU A 4 24.90 11.44 -10.12
C GLU A 4 23.60 12.20 -10.42
N GLU A 5 23.38 12.66 -11.66
CA GLU A 5 22.12 13.29 -12.02
C GLU A 5 21.00 12.23 -12.03
N ASN A 6 19.97 12.47 -11.20
CA ASN A 6 18.75 11.66 -11.09
C ASN A 6 18.88 10.29 -10.39
N ARG A 7 19.88 10.12 -9.49
CA ARG A 7 19.98 8.88 -8.69
C ARG A 7 18.81 8.77 -7.72
N VAL A 8 18.10 7.65 -7.78
CA VAL A 8 16.98 7.30 -6.89
C VAL A 8 17.33 6.08 -6.06
N VAL A 9 17.24 6.19 -4.74
CA VAL A 9 17.44 5.09 -3.80
C VAL A 9 16.20 4.96 -2.91
N LEU A 10 15.66 3.74 -2.78
CA LEU A 10 14.53 3.44 -1.92
C LEU A 10 15.01 2.59 -0.73
N HIS A 11 15.02 3.18 0.46
CA HIS A 11 15.19 2.44 1.71
C HIS A 11 13.84 1.84 2.12
N GLY A 12 13.79 0.52 2.24
CA GLY A 12 12.55 -0.22 2.44
C GLY A 12 12.76 -1.58 3.09
N THR A 13 11.68 -2.30 3.30
CA THR A 13 11.74 -3.75 3.52
C THR A 13 10.83 -4.43 2.54
N TRP A 14 11.22 -5.59 2.03
CA TRP A 14 10.45 -6.33 1.03
C TRP A 14 9.01 -6.67 1.48
N ALA A 15 8.78 -6.76 2.79
CA ALA A 15 7.47 -7.05 3.38
C ALA A 15 6.63 -5.80 3.73
N SER A 16 7.19 -4.59 3.59
CA SER A 16 6.48 -3.36 3.94
C SER A 16 5.43 -3.00 2.89
N LEU A 17 4.16 -2.92 3.30
CA LEU A 17 3.07 -2.44 2.43
C LEU A 17 3.30 -0.98 2.01
N TYR A 18 3.86 -0.16 2.90
CA TYR A 18 4.21 1.23 2.59
C TYR A 18 5.36 1.32 1.59
N GLY A 19 6.38 0.45 1.72
CA GLY A 19 7.46 0.34 0.73
C GLY A 19 6.94 -0.10 -0.62
N LYS A 20 6.01 -1.07 -0.64
CA LYS A 20 5.36 -1.55 -1.86
C LYS A 20 4.65 -0.43 -2.62
N ARG A 21 4.01 0.52 -1.92
CA ARG A 21 3.39 1.69 -2.55
C ARG A 21 4.39 2.49 -3.39
N VAL A 22 5.56 2.76 -2.84
CA VAL A 22 6.61 3.54 -3.52
C VAL A 22 7.21 2.74 -4.68
N GLU A 23 7.48 1.46 -4.48
CA GLU A 23 7.98 0.58 -5.52
C GLU A 23 7.02 0.49 -6.73
N LEU A 24 5.72 0.33 -6.47
CA LEU A 24 4.72 0.33 -7.54
C LEU A 24 4.68 1.66 -8.28
N ALA A 25 4.75 2.80 -7.56
CA ALA A 25 4.80 4.12 -8.19
C ALA A 25 6.03 4.30 -9.10
N LEU A 26 7.21 3.87 -8.63
CA LEU A 26 8.44 3.90 -9.42
C LEU A 26 8.34 3.01 -10.66
N LYS A 27 7.82 1.78 -10.51
CA LYS A 27 7.60 0.84 -11.63
C LYS A 27 6.59 1.38 -12.66
N VAL A 28 5.48 1.97 -12.21
CA VAL A 28 4.48 2.60 -13.10
C VAL A 28 5.10 3.75 -13.91
N LYS A 29 5.96 4.54 -13.28
CA LYS A 29 6.68 5.64 -13.93
C LYS A 29 7.89 5.19 -14.76
N GLY A 30 8.27 3.92 -14.71
CA GLY A 30 9.48 3.40 -15.36
C GLY A 30 10.78 4.01 -14.79
N ILE A 31 10.78 4.41 -13.52
CA ILE A 31 11.96 5.01 -12.86
C ILE A 31 12.85 3.89 -12.34
N GLU A 32 14.10 3.87 -12.79
CA GLU A 32 15.13 2.99 -12.22
C GLU A 32 15.53 3.49 -10.82
N TYR A 33 15.70 2.54 -9.89
CA TYR A 33 16.07 2.84 -8.52
C TYR A 33 16.91 1.72 -7.91
N GLU A 34 17.76 2.08 -6.95
CA GLU A 34 18.43 1.15 -6.07
C GLU A 34 17.52 0.86 -4.86
N PHE A 35 17.30 -0.41 -4.53
CA PHE A 35 16.57 -0.79 -3.34
C PHE A 35 17.53 -1.19 -2.23
N VAL A 36 17.44 -0.52 -1.08
CA VAL A 36 18.20 -0.83 0.13
C VAL A 36 17.27 -1.49 1.13
N GLU A 37 17.47 -2.79 1.37
CA GLU A 37 16.76 -3.54 2.39
C GLU A 37 17.25 -3.11 3.79
N GLU A 38 16.32 -2.69 4.64
CA GLU A 38 16.58 -2.26 6.01
C GLU A 38 16.23 -3.36 7.02
N ASP A 39 17.07 -3.55 8.03
CA ASP A 39 16.68 -4.29 9.22
C ASP A 39 15.93 -3.35 10.17
N LEU A 40 14.65 -3.63 10.44
CA LEU A 40 13.84 -2.79 11.33
C LEU A 40 14.09 -3.04 12.82
N THR A 41 14.80 -4.12 13.16
CA THR A 41 15.26 -4.41 14.52
C THR A 41 16.62 -3.76 14.82
N ASP A 42 17.45 -3.57 13.78
CA ASP A 42 18.72 -2.84 13.84
C ASP A 42 18.81 -1.83 12.68
N LYS A 43 18.19 -0.67 12.87
CA LYS A 43 18.01 0.33 11.81
C LYS A 43 19.34 0.95 11.39
N SER A 44 19.60 1.03 10.09
CA SER A 44 20.85 1.61 9.58
C SER A 44 21.03 3.08 9.99
N GLU A 45 22.28 3.51 10.13
CA GLU A 45 22.60 4.93 10.36
C GLU A 45 22.06 5.82 9.24
N ALA A 46 22.03 5.31 8.00
CA ALA A 46 21.46 6.01 6.85
C ALA A 46 19.96 6.28 7.05
N LEU A 47 19.17 5.26 7.41
CA LEU A 47 17.74 5.41 7.69
C LEU A 47 17.49 6.40 8.83
N LEU A 48 18.24 6.29 9.93
CA LEU A 48 18.12 7.18 11.08
C LEU A 48 18.48 8.63 10.72
N ARG A 49 19.45 8.83 9.82
CA ARG A 49 19.82 10.15 9.31
C ARG A 49 18.78 10.73 8.34
N TYR A 50 18.23 9.90 7.46
CA TYR A 50 17.30 10.34 6.43
C TYR A 50 15.87 10.57 6.94
N ASN A 51 15.44 9.80 7.95
CA ASN A 51 14.16 10.00 8.61
C ASN A 51 14.34 10.05 10.15
N PRO A 52 14.95 11.13 10.68
CA PRO A 52 15.25 11.23 12.11
C PRO A 52 13.99 11.38 12.97
N VAL A 53 12.89 11.86 12.39
CA VAL A 53 11.61 12.09 13.09
C VAL A 53 10.90 10.78 13.36
N HIS A 54 10.60 10.00 12.31
CA HIS A 54 9.81 8.77 12.47
C HIS A 54 10.66 7.51 12.53
N LYS A 55 11.88 7.53 11.98
CA LYS A 55 12.78 6.36 11.92
C LYS A 55 12.09 5.16 11.29
N LYS A 56 11.29 5.41 10.25
CA LYS A 56 10.45 4.42 9.55
C LYS A 56 10.80 4.38 8.07
N VAL A 57 10.56 3.22 7.47
CA VAL A 57 10.54 3.02 6.02
C VAL A 57 9.11 3.16 5.47
N PRO A 58 8.93 3.50 4.18
CA PRO A 58 9.95 3.81 3.19
C PRO A 58 10.57 5.20 3.35
N VAL A 59 11.80 5.34 2.85
CA VAL A 59 12.43 6.63 2.58
C VAL A 59 12.99 6.61 1.16
N LEU A 60 12.53 7.55 0.33
CA LEU A 60 13.08 7.77 -0.99
C LEU A 60 14.19 8.82 -0.90
N VAL A 61 15.37 8.51 -1.41
CA VAL A 61 16.48 9.47 -1.51
C VAL A 61 16.68 9.77 -2.98
N HIS A 62 16.34 10.99 -3.39
CA HIS A 62 16.50 11.46 -4.76
C HIS A 62 17.58 12.55 -4.79
N ASN A 63 18.70 12.30 -5.50
CA ASN A 63 19.85 13.21 -5.56
C ASN A 63 20.34 13.63 -4.16
N GLY A 64 20.43 12.66 -3.24
CA GLY A 64 20.86 12.87 -1.86
C GLY A 64 19.83 13.53 -0.94
N LYS A 65 18.64 13.87 -1.45
CA LYS A 65 17.57 14.50 -0.66
C LYS A 65 16.55 13.46 -0.22
N PRO A 66 16.37 13.22 1.09
CA PRO A 66 15.42 12.24 1.58
C PRO A 66 13.98 12.77 1.59
N ILE A 67 13.03 11.91 1.25
CA ILE A 67 11.58 12.10 1.33
C ILE A 67 11.01 10.90 2.09
N ALA A 68 10.26 11.19 3.16
CA ALA A 68 9.60 10.18 3.99
C ALA A 68 8.07 10.20 3.77
N GLU A 69 7.38 9.20 4.31
CA GLU A 69 5.93 8.97 4.19
C GLU A 69 5.48 8.51 2.79
N SER A 70 4.98 7.28 2.69
CA SER A 70 4.72 6.64 1.38
C SER A 70 3.81 7.44 0.46
N LEU A 71 2.79 8.13 1.00
CA LEU A 71 1.87 8.92 0.17
C LEU A 71 2.52 10.22 -0.30
N VAL A 72 3.30 10.88 0.56
CA VAL A 72 4.09 12.07 0.21
C VAL A 72 5.12 11.72 -0.86
N ILE A 73 5.79 10.57 -0.72
CA ILE A 73 6.75 10.07 -1.71
C ILE A 73 6.08 9.84 -3.08
N ILE A 74 4.88 9.26 -3.11
CA ILE A 74 4.15 9.04 -4.39
C ILE A 74 3.81 10.37 -5.06
N GLU A 75 3.31 11.36 -4.31
CA GLU A 75 3.03 12.68 -4.87
C GLU A 75 4.32 13.35 -5.38
N TYR A 76 5.41 13.26 -4.63
CA TYR A 76 6.72 13.75 -5.07
C TYR A 76 7.18 13.10 -6.37
N ILE A 77 7.01 11.79 -6.52
CA ILE A 77 7.31 11.06 -7.75
C ILE A 77 6.46 11.59 -8.91
N ASP A 78 5.16 11.77 -8.71
CA ASP A 78 4.25 12.23 -9.77
C ASP A 78 4.53 13.67 -10.20
N GLU A 79 4.93 14.54 -9.26
CA GLU A 79 5.25 15.94 -9.51
C GLU A 79 6.62 16.15 -10.16
N THR A 80 7.57 15.25 -9.88
CA THR A 80 8.97 15.32 -10.36
C THR A 80 9.12 14.69 -11.75
N TRP A 81 8.61 13.47 -11.95
CA TRP A 81 8.67 12.76 -13.23
C TRP A 81 7.36 12.95 -14.01
N LYS A 82 7.30 14.07 -14.73
CA LYS A 82 6.13 14.45 -15.55
C LYS A 82 6.07 13.72 -16.88
N GLU A 83 7.19 13.20 -17.35
CA GLU A 83 7.28 12.30 -18.50
C GLU A 83 6.80 10.91 -18.05
N GLY A 84 5.63 10.47 -18.54
CA GLY A 84 5.05 9.15 -18.21
C GLY A 84 3.62 9.21 -17.66
N PRO A 85 3.05 8.05 -17.27
CA PRO A 85 1.70 7.96 -16.73
C PRO A 85 1.55 8.83 -15.48
N ARG A 86 0.39 9.49 -15.31
CA ARG A 86 0.10 10.28 -14.11
C ARG A 86 -0.44 9.38 -13.01
N LEU A 87 0.02 9.59 -11.79
CA LEU A 87 -0.52 8.88 -10.62
C LEU A 87 -1.73 9.60 -10.04
N LEU A 88 -1.85 10.91 -10.27
CA LEU A 88 -2.98 11.72 -9.84
C LEU A 88 -3.69 12.43 -11.00
N PRO A 89 -5.01 12.65 -10.88
CA PRO A 89 -5.76 13.50 -11.80
C PRO A 89 -5.21 14.94 -11.83
N GLN A 90 -5.32 15.57 -13.01
CA GLN A 90 -5.04 16.99 -13.17
C GLN A 90 -6.08 17.87 -12.48
N ASP A 91 -7.36 17.50 -12.64
CA ASP A 91 -8.47 18.24 -12.05
C ASP A 91 -8.35 18.26 -10.52
N PRO A 92 -8.38 19.45 -9.87
CA PRO A 92 -8.20 19.55 -8.43
C PRO A 92 -9.25 18.79 -7.62
N TYR A 93 -10.49 18.71 -8.09
CA TYR A 93 -11.58 18.03 -7.38
C TYR A 93 -11.42 16.51 -7.47
N GLU A 94 -11.12 15.98 -8.66
CA GLU A 94 -10.81 14.56 -8.85
C GLU A 94 -9.57 14.15 -8.03
N ARG A 95 -8.53 15.00 -7.98
CA ARG A 95 -7.36 14.79 -7.13
C ARG A 95 -7.71 14.77 -5.64
N ALA A 96 -8.62 15.65 -5.19
CA ALA A 96 -9.11 15.65 -3.82
C ALA A 96 -9.87 14.37 -3.46
N LYS A 97 -10.71 13.84 -4.38
CA LYS A 97 -11.40 12.55 -4.18
C LYS A 97 -10.42 11.38 -4.04
N VAL A 98 -9.38 11.33 -4.88
CA VAL A 98 -8.33 10.30 -4.78
C VAL A 98 -7.64 10.37 -3.42
N ARG A 99 -7.23 11.57 -2.98
CA ARG A 99 -6.60 11.76 -1.66
C ARG A 99 -7.53 11.37 -0.52
N PHE A 100 -8.81 11.69 -0.60
CA PHE A 100 -9.82 11.29 0.38
C PHE A 100 -9.89 9.78 0.51
N TRP A 101 -10.06 9.05 -0.59
CA TRP A 101 -10.18 7.59 -0.56
C TRP A 101 -8.88 6.90 -0.16
N ALA A 102 -7.73 7.41 -0.60
CA ALA A 102 -6.42 6.93 -0.15
C ALA A 102 -6.25 7.12 1.37
N GLY A 103 -6.69 8.27 1.90
CA GLY A 103 -6.76 8.55 3.33
C GLY A 103 -7.68 7.59 4.07
N PHE A 104 -8.91 7.38 3.59
CA PHE A 104 -9.85 6.43 4.16
C PHE A 104 -9.28 5.01 4.20
N LEU A 105 -8.72 4.53 3.10
CA LEU A 105 -8.10 3.21 3.02
C LEU A 105 -6.99 3.04 4.05
N HIS A 106 -6.10 4.04 4.17
CA HIS A 106 -4.98 3.97 5.09
C HIS A 106 -5.37 4.16 6.56
N GLN A 107 -6.25 5.11 6.86
CA GLN A 107 -6.55 5.53 8.24
C GLN A 107 -7.75 4.79 8.84
N GLN A 108 -8.60 4.17 8.02
CA GLN A 108 -9.80 3.47 8.47
C GLN A 108 -9.71 1.97 8.16
N LEU A 109 -9.65 1.60 6.88
CA LEU A 109 -9.70 0.18 6.50
C LEU A 109 -8.44 -0.57 6.97
N PHE A 110 -7.25 -0.04 6.70
CA PHE A 110 -6.00 -0.68 7.10
C PHE A 110 -5.87 -0.79 8.63
N GLU A 111 -6.27 0.23 9.39
CA GLU A 111 -6.24 0.15 10.86
C GLU A 111 -7.23 -0.89 11.40
N ALA A 112 -8.43 -1.00 10.82
CA ALA A 112 -9.38 -2.06 11.16
C ALA A 112 -8.80 -3.46 10.86
N MET A 113 -8.16 -3.64 9.70
CA MET A 113 -7.49 -4.90 9.34
C MET A 113 -6.31 -5.20 10.28
N ALA A 114 -5.52 -4.18 10.65
CA ALA A 114 -4.43 -4.32 11.60
C ALA A 114 -4.94 -4.75 12.99
N SER A 115 -6.14 -4.30 13.38
CA SER A 115 -6.80 -4.77 14.61
C SER A 115 -7.12 -6.26 14.57
N VAL A 116 -7.61 -6.79 13.43
CA VAL A 116 -7.86 -8.24 13.25
C VAL A 116 -6.57 -9.05 13.42
N ILE A 117 -5.44 -8.54 12.90
CA ILE A 117 -4.13 -9.21 13.02
C ILE A 117 -3.70 -9.31 14.50
N LYS A 118 -3.99 -8.29 15.30
CA LYS A 118 -3.55 -8.16 16.69
C LYS A 118 -4.50 -8.79 17.72
N THR A 119 -5.60 -9.38 17.29
CA THR A 119 -6.66 -9.90 18.18
C THR A 119 -7.01 -11.36 17.88
N ASP A 120 -7.62 -12.02 18.87
CA ASP A 120 -8.12 -13.39 18.78
C ASP A 120 -9.51 -13.53 19.43
N GLY A 121 -10.21 -14.64 19.16
CA GLY A 121 -11.53 -14.97 19.69
C GLY A 121 -12.56 -13.86 19.50
N GLY A 122 -13.37 -13.58 20.52
CA GLY A 122 -14.45 -12.58 20.44
C GLY A 122 -13.97 -11.15 20.15
N ALA A 123 -12.70 -10.81 20.42
CA ALA A 123 -12.14 -9.52 20.03
C ALA A 123 -11.86 -9.46 18.52
N GLN A 124 -11.33 -10.55 17.96
CA GLN A 124 -11.13 -10.68 16.51
C GLN A 124 -12.45 -10.62 15.76
N GLU A 125 -13.50 -11.29 16.25
CA GLU A 125 -14.84 -11.24 15.64
C GLU A 125 -15.38 -9.80 15.54
N ARG A 126 -15.14 -8.96 16.55
CA ARG A 126 -15.53 -7.54 16.52
C ARG A 126 -14.70 -6.75 15.52
N ALA A 127 -13.39 -6.95 15.48
CA ALA A 127 -12.52 -6.30 14.51
C ALA A 127 -12.89 -6.69 13.06
N VAL A 128 -13.26 -7.94 12.82
CA VAL A 128 -13.74 -8.42 11.50
C VAL A 128 -15.04 -7.73 11.11
N LYS A 129 -15.99 -7.54 12.04
CA LYS A 129 -17.21 -6.77 11.77
C LYS A 129 -16.90 -5.33 11.37
N GLU A 130 -15.96 -4.68 12.07
CA GLU A 130 -15.50 -3.33 11.73
C GLU A 130 -14.89 -3.28 10.32
N VAL A 131 -14.04 -4.25 9.94
CA VAL A 131 -13.50 -4.35 8.58
C VAL A 131 -14.64 -4.42 7.55
N HIS A 132 -15.66 -5.24 7.79
CA HIS A 132 -16.81 -5.34 6.88
C HIS A 132 -17.64 -4.06 6.80
N GLU A 133 -17.74 -3.27 7.88
CA GLU A 133 -18.36 -1.94 7.85
C GLU A 133 -17.53 -0.98 6.99
N LYS A 134 -16.20 -0.96 7.14
CA LYS A 134 -15.33 -0.10 6.32
C LYS A 134 -15.34 -0.52 4.85
N LEU A 135 -15.38 -1.82 4.55
CA LEU A 135 -15.51 -2.33 3.18
C LEU A 135 -16.85 -1.93 2.54
N ARG A 136 -17.94 -1.89 3.30
CA ARG A 136 -19.24 -1.40 2.80
C ARG A 136 -19.17 0.09 2.45
N VAL A 137 -18.58 0.91 3.32
CA VAL A 137 -18.38 2.34 3.06
C VAL A 137 -17.48 2.55 1.83
N LEU A 138 -16.44 1.74 1.67
CA LEU A 138 -15.58 1.80 0.48
C LEU A 138 -16.35 1.43 -0.78
N GLU A 139 -17.10 0.32 -0.78
CA GLU A 139 -17.89 -0.13 -1.92
C GLU A 139 -18.90 0.93 -2.38
N GLU A 140 -19.73 1.44 -1.47
CA GLU A 140 -20.72 2.49 -1.74
C GLU A 140 -20.04 3.78 -2.21
N GLY A 141 -18.94 4.14 -1.56
CA GLY A 141 -18.17 5.34 -1.84
C GLY A 141 -17.48 5.35 -3.20
N ILE A 142 -16.89 4.24 -3.60
CA ILE A 142 -16.27 4.06 -4.91
C ILE A 142 -17.36 4.07 -6.00
N ASN A 143 -18.48 3.37 -5.79
CA ASN A 143 -19.61 3.37 -6.71
C ASN A 143 -20.19 4.79 -6.91
N GLY A 144 -20.29 5.59 -5.84
CA GLY A 144 -20.74 6.98 -5.91
C GLY A 144 -19.72 7.94 -6.52
N SER A 145 -18.43 7.73 -6.26
CA SER A 145 -17.35 8.62 -6.72
C SER A 145 -16.96 8.39 -8.18
N TYR A 146 -17.16 7.15 -8.67
CA TYR A 146 -16.76 6.68 -9.99
C TYR A 146 -17.91 5.92 -10.70
N PRO A 147 -19.06 6.58 -10.95
CA PRO A 147 -20.27 5.93 -11.46
C PRO A 147 -20.16 5.43 -12.91
N ARG A 148 -19.14 5.87 -13.65
CA ARG A 148 -18.87 5.45 -15.04
C ARG A 148 -17.85 4.32 -15.15
N GLY A 149 -17.54 3.66 -14.03
CA GLY A 149 -16.57 2.56 -13.96
C GLY A 149 -15.33 2.94 -13.16
N SER A 150 -14.55 1.91 -12.82
CA SER A 150 -13.35 1.99 -11.99
C SER A 150 -12.47 3.20 -12.35
N PRO A 151 -11.82 3.85 -11.38
CA PRO A 151 -10.92 4.98 -11.64
C PRO A 151 -9.80 4.67 -12.65
N PHE A 152 -9.57 3.40 -13.02
CA PHE A 152 -8.44 2.96 -13.82
C PHE A 152 -8.78 2.02 -14.98
N THR A 153 -10.06 1.82 -15.30
CA THR A 153 -10.45 1.08 -16.51
C THR A 153 -10.48 1.93 -17.79
N ASN A 154 -10.12 3.22 -17.70
CA ASN A 154 -10.17 4.16 -18.83
C ASN A 154 -8.84 4.34 -19.60
N GLY A 155 -7.83 3.49 -19.36
CA GLY A 155 -6.69 3.35 -20.27
C GLY A 155 -5.43 4.15 -19.97
N ASP A 156 -5.36 4.89 -18.85
CA ASP A 156 -4.20 5.73 -18.48
C ASP A 156 -3.17 5.06 -17.55
N GLY A 157 -3.37 3.79 -17.19
CA GLY A 157 -2.48 3.05 -16.28
C GLY A 157 -2.90 3.14 -14.80
N MET A 158 -2.07 2.57 -13.92
CA MET A 158 -2.32 2.48 -12.47
C MET A 158 -2.00 3.81 -11.76
N GLY A 159 -2.91 4.32 -10.93
CA GLY A 159 -2.67 5.58 -10.19
C GLY A 159 -2.56 5.41 -8.68
N LEU A 160 -2.47 6.53 -7.95
CA LEU A 160 -2.21 6.54 -6.51
C LEU A 160 -3.23 5.70 -5.74
N LEU A 161 -4.52 5.82 -6.06
CA LEU A 161 -5.56 5.10 -5.36
C LEU A 161 -5.43 3.58 -5.56
N ASP A 162 -5.13 3.11 -6.77
CA ASP A 162 -4.83 1.69 -7.01
C ASP A 162 -3.64 1.21 -6.22
N ILE A 163 -2.58 2.02 -6.17
CA ILE A 163 -1.34 1.66 -5.47
C ILE A 163 -1.64 1.44 -4.00
N VAL A 164 -2.50 2.28 -3.41
CA VAL A 164 -2.96 2.11 -2.03
C VAL A 164 -3.82 0.85 -1.88
N VAL A 165 -4.77 0.61 -2.78
CA VAL A 165 -5.62 -0.60 -2.76
C VAL A 165 -4.79 -1.87 -2.88
N CYS A 166 -3.89 -1.92 -3.85
CA CYS A 166 -2.97 -3.03 -4.08
C CYS A 166 -2.10 -3.28 -2.84
N SER A 167 -1.57 -2.23 -2.22
CA SER A 167 -0.76 -2.38 -1.00
C SER A 167 -1.54 -2.94 0.20
N ILE A 168 -2.84 -2.69 0.32
CA ILE A 168 -3.64 -3.11 1.48
C ILE A 168 -4.34 -4.45 1.23
N LEU A 169 -4.97 -4.59 0.06
CA LEU A 169 -5.86 -5.69 -0.30
C LEU A 169 -5.24 -6.65 -1.33
N GLY A 170 -4.10 -6.32 -1.92
CA GLY A 170 -3.46 -7.16 -2.95
C GLY A 170 -3.04 -8.54 -2.42
N ALA A 171 -2.64 -8.61 -1.14
CA ALA A 171 -2.31 -9.85 -0.44
C ALA A 171 -3.49 -10.46 0.33
N HIS A 172 -4.75 -10.12 0.01
CA HIS A 172 -5.93 -10.57 0.77
C HIS A 172 -5.96 -12.08 0.98
N LYS A 173 -5.60 -12.90 -0.02
CA LYS A 173 -5.59 -14.37 0.12
C LYS A 173 -4.67 -14.84 1.24
N VAL A 174 -3.48 -14.24 1.37
CA VAL A 174 -2.54 -14.54 2.46
C VAL A 174 -3.13 -14.10 3.79
N GLN A 175 -3.73 -12.90 3.84
CA GLN A 175 -4.33 -12.36 5.05
C GLN A 175 -5.47 -13.26 5.55
N GLU A 176 -6.37 -13.65 4.64
CA GLU A 176 -7.51 -14.52 4.89
C GLU A 176 -7.07 -15.92 5.35
N GLU A 177 -6.04 -16.50 4.72
CA GLU A 177 -5.44 -17.78 5.09
C GLU A 177 -4.87 -17.75 6.51
N VAL A 178 -4.04 -16.76 6.83
CA VAL A 178 -3.37 -16.66 8.14
C VAL A 178 -4.35 -16.33 9.26
N LEU A 179 -5.40 -15.56 8.97
CA LEU A 179 -6.36 -15.10 9.97
C LEU A 179 -7.56 -16.03 10.13
N GLY A 180 -7.81 -16.93 9.18
CA GLY A 180 -8.99 -17.80 9.17
C GLY A 180 -10.29 -17.03 8.95
N VAL A 181 -10.25 -15.91 8.23
CA VAL A 181 -11.40 -15.03 7.96
C VAL A 181 -11.52 -14.73 6.47
N LYS A 182 -12.67 -14.25 6.02
CA LYS A 182 -12.88 -13.79 4.64
C LYS A 182 -13.16 -12.29 4.63
N PHE A 183 -12.32 -11.51 3.98
CA PHE A 183 -12.49 -10.06 3.83
C PHE A 183 -13.18 -9.71 2.51
N LEU A 184 -12.69 -10.23 1.38
CA LEU A 184 -13.25 -9.92 0.07
C LEU A 184 -14.33 -10.93 -0.31
N ASP A 185 -15.55 -10.42 -0.44
CA ASP A 185 -16.73 -11.21 -0.79
C ASP A 185 -17.39 -10.58 -2.02
N PRO A 186 -17.33 -11.24 -3.20
CA PRO A 186 -17.87 -10.67 -4.44
C PRO A 186 -19.39 -10.46 -4.40
N GLU A 187 -20.11 -11.14 -3.51
CA GLU A 187 -21.56 -10.94 -3.34
C GLU A 187 -21.88 -9.67 -2.54
N LYS A 188 -20.96 -9.24 -1.66
CA LYS A 188 -21.14 -8.06 -0.79
C LYS A 188 -20.44 -6.82 -1.33
N TYR A 189 -19.27 -6.99 -1.93
CA TYR A 189 -18.40 -5.92 -2.41
C TYR A 189 -17.94 -6.19 -3.85
N PRO A 190 -18.87 -6.28 -4.82
CA PRO A 190 -18.54 -6.64 -6.20
C PRO A 190 -17.56 -5.66 -6.85
N THR A 191 -17.69 -4.35 -6.61
CA THR A 191 -16.80 -3.35 -7.20
C THR A 191 -15.41 -3.43 -6.61
N VAL A 192 -15.26 -3.46 -5.28
CA VAL A 192 -13.95 -3.58 -4.63
C VAL A 192 -13.29 -4.91 -4.96
N THR A 193 -14.04 -6.01 -4.95
CA THR A 193 -13.49 -7.35 -5.25
C THR A 193 -13.00 -7.45 -6.70
N SER A 194 -13.79 -6.96 -7.66
CA SER A 194 -13.38 -6.95 -9.08
C SER A 194 -12.19 -6.02 -9.32
N TRP A 195 -12.13 -4.88 -8.62
CA TRP A 195 -11.01 -3.95 -8.66
C TRP A 195 -9.71 -4.58 -8.15
N VAL A 196 -9.72 -5.19 -6.95
CA VAL A 196 -8.55 -5.89 -6.42
C VAL A 196 -8.10 -7.01 -7.36
N LYS A 197 -9.04 -7.80 -7.89
CA LYS A 197 -8.74 -8.86 -8.85
C LYS A 197 -8.07 -8.32 -10.12
N ALA A 198 -8.55 -7.21 -10.67
CA ALA A 198 -7.93 -6.60 -11.85
C ALA A 198 -6.50 -6.12 -11.56
N LEU A 199 -6.26 -5.51 -10.39
CA LEU A 199 -4.95 -4.99 -10.01
C LEU A 199 -3.91 -6.10 -9.81
N ILE A 200 -4.24 -7.18 -9.09
CA ILE A 200 -3.28 -8.26 -8.82
C ILE A 200 -2.93 -9.08 -10.08
N GLU A 201 -3.75 -8.98 -11.14
CA GLU A 201 -3.46 -9.64 -12.41
C GLU A 201 -2.50 -8.84 -13.30
N LEU A 202 -2.27 -7.56 -13.00
CA LEU A 202 -1.33 -6.71 -13.74
C LEU A 202 0.10 -7.29 -13.67
N PRO A 203 0.83 -7.37 -14.80
CA PRO A 203 2.19 -7.90 -14.83
C PRO A 203 3.13 -7.19 -13.84
N LEU A 204 3.09 -5.86 -13.77
CA LEU A 204 3.93 -5.07 -12.86
C LEU A 204 3.66 -5.39 -11.38
N VAL A 205 2.41 -5.69 -11.04
CA VAL A 205 2.02 -6.03 -9.66
C VAL A 205 2.49 -7.44 -9.33
N LYS A 206 2.29 -8.40 -10.23
CA LYS A 206 2.79 -9.77 -10.07
C LYS A 206 4.31 -9.80 -9.88
N GLU A 207 5.03 -9.01 -10.65
CA GLU A 207 6.50 -8.90 -10.55
C GLU A 207 6.93 -8.26 -9.22
N ALA A 208 6.21 -7.25 -8.75
CA ALA A 208 6.52 -6.58 -7.49
C ALA A 208 6.13 -7.43 -6.27
N MET A 209 5.12 -8.30 -6.35
CA MET A 209 4.61 -9.03 -5.18
C MET A 209 5.56 -10.15 -4.74
N PRO A 210 5.89 -10.25 -3.44
CA PRO A 210 6.68 -11.37 -2.94
C PRO A 210 5.94 -12.71 -3.09
N PRO A 211 6.66 -13.85 -3.12
CA PRO A 211 6.04 -15.17 -3.17
C PRO A 211 5.04 -15.41 -2.03
N HIS A 212 3.94 -16.11 -2.32
CA HIS A 212 2.85 -16.36 -1.38
C HIS A 212 3.34 -16.95 -0.06
N GLU A 213 4.13 -18.03 -0.11
CA GLU A 213 4.66 -18.71 1.09
C GLU A 213 5.52 -17.77 1.97
N LYS A 214 6.29 -16.88 1.34
CA LYS A 214 7.12 -15.90 2.03
C LYS A 214 6.25 -14.87 2.77
N LEU A 215 5.16 -14.44 2.14
CA LEU A 215 4.18 -13.55 2.77
C LEU A 215 3.44 -14.25 3.91
N VAL A 216 3.00 -15.50 3.73
CA VAL A 216 2.36 -16.30 4.79
C VAL A 216 3.27 -16.36 6.02
N GLY A 217 4.53 -16.73 5.86
CA GLY A 217 5.47 -16.83 6.97
C GLY A 217 5.67 -15.51 7.73
N VAL A 218 5.79 -14.39 7.01
CA VAL A 218 5.92 -13.07 7.65
C VAL A 218 4.64 -12.61 8.34
N PHE A 219 3.47 -12.85 7.74
CA PHE A 219 2.19 -12.53 8.36
C PHE A 219 1.97 -13.35 9.65
N GLN A 220 2.31 -14.65 9.63
CA GLN A 220 2.26 -15.50 10.82
C GLN A 220 3.20 -14.98 11.92
N PHE A 221 4.43 -14.60 11.57
CA PHE A 221 5.39 -14.03 12.51
C PHE A 221 4.87 -12.73 13.16
N PHE A 222 4.33 -11.80 12.36
CA PHE A 222 3.78 -10.56 12.89
C PHE A 222 2.54 -10.79 13.77
N ARG A 223 1.65 -11.71 13.37
CA ARG A 223 0.49 -12.10 14.18
C ARG A 223 0.91 -12.68 15.52
N ALA A 224 1.84 -13.64 15.53
CA ALA A 224 2.33 -14.27 16.76
C ALA A 224 2.89 -13.22 17.74
N ARG A 225 3.80 -12.36 17.28
CA ARG A 225 4.38 -11.29 18.11
C ARG A 225 3.34 -10.28 18.62
N ALA A 226 2.34 -9.96 17.80
CA ALA A 226 1.28 -9.06 18.19
C ALA A 226 0.40 -9.63 19.32
N LEU A 227 0.06 -10.92 19.23
CA LEU A 227 -0.73 -11.62 20.25
C LEU A 227 0.05 -11.79 21.55
N GLU A 228 1.34 -12.10 21.48
CA GLU A 228 2.23 -12.15 22.66
C GLU A 228 2.27 -10.79 23.37
N SER A 229 2.42 -9.70 22.62
CA SER A 229 2.47 -8.35 23.19
C SER A 229 1.14 -7.90 23.80
N ALA A 230 0.01 -8.40 23.30
CA ALA A 230 -1.31 -8.08 23.84
C ALA A 230 -1.68 -8.88 25.10
N ALA A 231 -0.97 -9.99 25.35
CA ALA A 231 -1.13 -10.83 26.53
C ALA A 231 -0.21 -10.42 27.70
N ALA A 232 0.82 -9.62 27.44
CA ALA A 232 1.76 -9.07 28.41
C ALA A 232 1.26 -7.76 29.03
#